data_AF-A0A0H3C941-F1
#
_entry.id   AF-A0A0H3C941-F1
#
_cell.length_a   1.000
_cell.length_b   1.000
_cell.length_c   1.000
_cell.angle_alpha   90.00
_cell.angle_beta   90.00
_cell.angle_gamma   90.00
#
_symmetry.space_group_name_H-M   'P 1'
#
loop_
_entity.id
_entity.type
_entity.pdbx_description
1 polymer ?
#
loop_
_entity_poly.entity_id
_entity_poly.type
_entity_poly.pdbx_seq_one_letter_code
_entity_poly.pdbx_strand_id
1 'polypeptide(L)'
;MCVSPDERGFAYVDHEREVNTYAHLWHASRCVLEKGLDDRKGSAWQFLGSIVLSVFSFEAYMNHVGHAYIENWDDLERLRPMEKLRHLCLTFKIDLGAKGERPLQTINDLIKLRNELAHGRSITLKPKPKLLAYNDPDFERQIREEPVTQWEERIRSADFAIRARDDLEAILRAIHAKLPEGEMPLFHFGFHTSGSRHVGKGD
;
A
#
# COMPACT_ATOMS: atom_id res chain seq x y z
N MET A 1 -45.01 24.37 -39.34
CA MET A 1 -43.73 23.78 -38.93
C MET A 1 -42.64 24.81 -39.16
N CYS A 2 -41.80 25.04 -38.16
CA CYS A 2 -40.38 25.40 -38.25
C CYS A 2 -39.98 26.01 -36.90
N VAL A 3 -39.51 25.15 -35.99
CA VAL A 3 -38.75 25.58 -34.82
C VAL A 3 -37.43 26.13 -35.37
N SER A 4 -37.08 27.37 -35.02
CA SER A 4 -35.88 28.02 -35.54
C SER A 4 -34.62 27.25 -35.11
N PRO A 5 -33.57 27.13 -35.94
CA PRO A 5 -32.46 26.21 -35.68
C PRO A 5 -31.43 26.67 -34.64
N ASP A 6 -31.64 27.80 -33.94
CA ASP A 6 -30.51 28.56 -33.37
C ASP A 6 -30.58 28.86 -31.86
N GLU A 7 -31.08 27.92 -31.05
CA GLU A 7 -30.92 27.96 -29.59
C GLU A 7 -30.19 26.71 -29.09
N ARG A 8 -28.91 26.54 -29.45
CA ARG A 8 -28.05 25.64 -28.66
C ARG A 8 -27.69 26.33 -27.36
N GLY A 9 -28.49 26.10 -26.33
CA GLY A 9 -28.15 26.50 -24.96
C GLY A 9 -26.93 25.73 -24.49
N PHE A 10 -25.89 26.45 -24.06
CA PHE A 10 -24.71 25.86 -23.42
C PHE A 10 -24.94 25.81 -21.91
N ALA A 11 -24.50 24.73 -21.28
CA ALA A 11 -24.48 24.61 -19.82
C ALA A 11 -23.07 24.21 -19.38
N TYR A 12 -22.54 24.94 -18.41
CA TYR A 12 -21.35 24.51 -17.68
C TYR A 12 -21.79 23.49 -16.63
N VAL A 13 -21.11 22.35 -16.60
CA VAL A 13 -21.30 21.30 -15.61
C VAL A 13 -19.96 21.06 -14.95
N ASP A 14 -19.86 21.39 -13.67
CA ASP A 14 -18.67 21.08 -12.87
C ASP A 14 -18.90 19.77 -12.13
N HIS A 15 -17.85 18.95 -11.97
CA HIS A 15 -17.92 17.72 -11.17
C HIS A 15 -16.77 17.72 -10.18
N GLU A 16 -17.08 17.42 -8.92
CA GLU A 16 -16.09 17.31 -7.86
C GLU A 16 -16.22 15.96 -7.15
N ARG A 17 -15.07 15.39 -6.79
CA ARG A 17 -14.98 14.13 -6.07
C ARG A 17 -13.71 14.10 -5.23
N GLU A 18 -13.84 13.63 -3.99
CA GLU A 18 -12.72 13.22 -3.16
C GLU A 18 -12.24 11.81 -3.51
N VAL A 19 -10.93 11.60 -3.53
CA VAL A 19 -10.32 10.29 -3.77
C VAL A 19 -9.40 9.92 -2.62
N ASN A 20 -9.79 8.89 -1.89
CA ASN A 20 -8.95 8.29 -0.84
C ASN A 20 -8.06 7.20 -1.44
N THR A 21 -6.93 7.62 -2.00
CA THR A 21 -5.95 6.73 -2.67
C THR A 21 -5.56 5.54 -1.81
N TYR A 22 -5.37 5.75 -0.51
CA TYR A 22 -5.00 4.69 0.42
C TYR A 22 -6.07 3.58 0.49
N ALA A 23 -7.36 3.93 0.51
CA ALA A 23 -8.45 2.93 0.53
C ALA A 23 -8.50 2.13 -0.79
N HIS A 24 -8.27 2.79 -1.92
CA HIS A 24 -8.15 2.13 -3.23
C HIS A 24 -7.00 1.11 -3.26
N LEU A 25 -5.81 1.51 -2.81
CA LEU A 25 -4.63 0.64 -2.75
C LEU A 25 -4.81 -0.51 -1.75
N TRP A 26 -5.47 -0.25 -0.61
CA TRP A 26 -5.79 -1.27 0.38
C TRP A 26 -6.74 -2.34 -0.17
N HIS A 27 -7.75 -1.91 -0.93
CA HIS A 27 -8.68 -2.82 -1.58
C HIS A 27 -7.99 -3.61 -2.69
N ALA A 28 -7.24 -2.94 -3.56
CA ALA A 28 -6.53 -3.58 -4.66
C ALA A 28 -5.53 -4.64 -4.16
N SER A 29 -4.79 -4.34 -3.09
CA SER A 29 -3.88 -5.30 -2.47
C SER A 29 -4.61 -6.55 -1.97
N ARG A 30 -5.87 -6.44 -1.52
CA ARG A 30 -6.66 -7.59 -1.06
C ARG A 30 -7.05 -8.47 -2.24
N CYS A 31 -7.57 -7.85 -3.30
CA CYS A 31 -8.01 -8.58 -4.50
C CYS A 31 -6.88 -9.38 -5.14
N VAL A 32 -5.67 -8.81 -5.22
CA VAL A 32 -4.52 -9.56 -5.77
C VAL A 32 -4.04 -10.65 -4.81
N LEU A 33 -4.08 -10.43 -3.49
CA LEU A 33 -3.77 -11.49 -2.52
C LEU A 33 -4.74 -12.68 -2.66
N GLU A 34 -6.04 -12.41 -2.68
CA GLU A 34 -7.09 -13.42 -2.88
C GLU A 34 -6.82 -14.21 -4.17
N LYS A 35 -6.49 -13.51 -5.26
CA LYS A 35 -6.16 -14.17 -6.52
C LYS A 35 -4.93 -15.08 -6.43
N GLY A 36 -3.90 -14.67 -5.68
CA GLY A 36 -2.70 -15.48 -5.44
C GLY A 36 -2.94 -16.67 -4.52
N LEU A 37 -3.94 -16.60 -3.64
CA LEU A 37 -4.38 -17.72 -2.81
C LEU A 37 -5.19 -18.74 -3.63
N ASP A 38 -6.01 -18.26 -4.56
CA ASP A 38 -6.86 -19.10 -5.41
C ASP A 38 -6.08 -19.83 -6.52
N ASP A 39 -5.05 -19.19 -7.09
CA ASP A 39 -4.27 -19.74 -8.20
C ASP A 39 -2.79 -19.89 -7.82
N ARG A 40 -2.36 -21.14 -7.61
CA ARG A 40 -0.97 -21.46 -7.28
C ARG A 40 0.00 -21.06 -8.40
N LYS A 41 -0.44 -21.06 -9.66
CA LYS A 41 0.47 -20.78 -10.78
C LYS A 41 0.71 -19.28 -10.88
N GLY A 42 1.94 -18.87 -10.56
CA GLY A 42 2.33 -17.45 -10.58
C GLY A 42 1.85 -16.66 -9.36
N SER A 43 1.39 -17.34 -8.29
CA SER A 43 0.94 -16.73 -7.04
C SER A 43 1.98 -15.81 -6.40
N ALA A 44 3.27 -16.12 -6.54
CA ALA A 44 4.37 -15.30 -6.02
C ALA A 44 4.29 -13.85 -6.53
N TRP A 45 3.93 -13.64 -7.80
CA TRP A 45 3.79 -12.29 -8.38
C TRP A 45 2.55 -11.57 -7.86
N GLN A 46 1.49 -12.30 -7.53
CA GLN A 46 0.30 -11.75 -6.88
C GLN A 46 0.60 -11.35 -5.43
N PHE A 47 1.39 -12.15 -4.71
CA PHE A 47 1.86 -11.82 -3.36
C PHE A 47 2.74 -10.58 -3.39
N LEU A 48 3.68 -10.49 -4.34
CA LEU A 48 4.48 -9.28 -4.58
C LEU A 48 3.58 -8.06 -4.80
N GLY A 49 2.58 -8.18 -5.67
CA GLY A 49 1.59 -7.12 -5.94
C GLY A 49 0.85 -6.69 -4.68
N SER A 50 0.36 -7.65 -3.88
CA SER A 50 -0.29 -7.37 -2.59
C SER A 50 0.62 -6.61 -1.65
N ILE A 51 1.86 -7.05 -1.49
CA ILE A 51 2.86 -6.45 -0.60
C ILE A 51 3.15 -4.99 -1.00
N VAL A 52 3.42 -4.74 -2.29
CA VAL A 52 3.73 -3.41 -2.81
C VAL A 52 2.53 -2.46 -2.69
N LEU A 53 1.33 -2.93 -3.04
CA LEU A 53 0.12 -2.13 -2.90
C LEU A 53 -0.21 -1.85 -1.41
N SER A 54 0.08 -2.78 -0.50
CA SER A 54 -0.12 -2.59 0.94
C SER A 54 0.80 -1.52 1.52
N VAL A 55 2.09 -1.52 1.16
CA VAL A 55 3.02 -0.48 1.64
C VAL A 55 2.72 0.90 1.05
N PHE A 56 2.29 0.98 -0.22
CA PHE A 56 1.84 2.25 -0.78
C PHE A 56 0.54 2.74 -0.16
N SER A 57 -0.40 1.84 0.14
CA SER A 57 -1.58 2.18 0.92
C SER A 57 -1.20 2.76 2.28
N PHE A 58 -0.21 2.18 2.95
CA PHE A 58 0.26 2.65 4.25
C PHE A 58 0.89 4.05 4.17
N GLU A 59 1.79 4.28 3.21
CA GLU A 59 2.38 5.60 2.98
C GLU A 59 1.31 6.65 2.63
N ALA A 60 0.36 6.31 1.76
CA ALA A 60 -0.73 7.19 1.37
C ALA A 60 -1.68 7.51 2.55
N TYR A 61 -1.95 6.55 3.43
CA TYR A 61 -2.77 6.80 4.62
C TYR A 61 -2.06 7.75 5.59
N MET A 62 -0.77 7.53 5.86
CA MET A 62 0.00 8.44 6.71
C MET A 62 0.02 9.86 6.15
N ASN A 63 0.12 10.00 4.83
CA ASN A 63 0.01 11.30 4.17
C ASN A 63 -1.38 11.93 4.32
N HIS A 64 -2.45 11.14 4.13
CA HIS A 64 -3.82 11.61 4.31
C HIS A 64 -4.06 12.13 5.74
N VAL A 65 -3.74 11.33 6.76
CA VAL A 65 -3.87 11.72 8.17
C VAL A 65 -2.97 12.89 8.50
N GLY A 66 -1.73 12.86 8.02
CA GLY A 66 -0.77 13.92 8.26
C GLY A 66 -1.24 15.29 7.76
N HIS A 67 -1.68 15.35 6.50
CA HIS A 67 -2.24 16.58 5.90
C HIS A 67 -3.51 17.07 6.60
N ALA A 68 -4.35 16.15 7.08
CA ALA A 68 -5.59 16.52 7.74
C ALA A 68 -5.41 17.08 9.17
N TYR A 69 -4.38 16.63 9.90
CA TYR A 69 -4.31 16.86 11.35
C TYR A 69 -2.98 17.42 11.87
N ILE A 70 -1.94 17.53 11.04
CA ILE A 70 -0.63 17.99 11.47
C ILE A 70 -0.23 19.22 10.65
N GLU A 71 -0.02 20.32 11.35
CA GLU A 71 0.47 21.56 10.76
C GLU A 71 1.86 21.34 10.14
N ASN A 72 2.10 21.91 8.95
CA ASN A 72 3.36 21.77 8.20
C ASN A 72 3.70 20.33 7.79
N TRP A 73 2.69 19.48 7.55
CA TRP A 73 2.94 18.11 7.06
C TRP A 73 3.71 18.07 5.75
N ASP A 74 3.60 19.08 4.88
CA ASP A 74 4.39 19.21 3.65
C ASP A 74 5.92 19.04 3.87
N ASP A 75 6.43 19.56 4.99
CA ASP A 75 7.85 19.42 5.34
C ASP A 75 8.19 17.99 5.83
N LEU A 76 7.25 17.37 6.53
CA LEU A 76 7.35 16.01 7.06
C LEU A 76 7.09 14.94 6.00
N GLU A 77 6.44 15.29 4.89
CA GLU A 77 6.10 14.36 3.83
C GLU A 77 7.35 13.76 3.16
N ARG A 78 8.49 14.45 3.23
CA ARG A 78 9.78 13.95 2.71
C ARG A 78 10.46 12.92 3.61
N LEU A 79 9.98 12.72 4.83
CA LEU A 79 10.53 11.74 5.76
C LEU A 79 10.36 10.31 5.27
N ARG A 80 11.21 9.41 5.76
CA ARG A 80 11.07 7.98 5.47
C ARG A 80 9.79 7.44 6.11
N PRO A 81 9.17 6.37 5.58
CA PRO A 81 7.89 5.88 6.08
C PRO A 81 7.90 5.54 7.58
N MET A 82 8.99 4.96 8.11
CA MET A 82 9.11 4.70 9.56
C MET A 82 9.19 5.97 10.41
N GLU A 83 9.77 7.05 9.88
CA GLU A 83 9.89 8.33 10.57
C GLU A 83 8.53 9.04 10.61
N LYS A 84 7.77 8.98 9.51
CA LYS A 84 6.37 9.43 9.45
C LYS A 84 5.51 8.69 10.48
N LEU A 85 5.57 7.35 10.50
CA LEU A 85 4.84 6.55 11.48
C LEU A 85 5.19 6.96 12.90
N ARG A 86 6.49 7.11 13.21
CA ARG A 86 6.93 7.53 14.54
C ARG A 86 6.38 8.91 14.91
N HIS A 87 6.38 9.85 13.97
CA HIS A 87 5.83 11.18 14.18
C HIS A 87 4.33 11.11 14.50
N LEU A 88 3.55 10.37 13.71
CA LEU A 88 2.13 10.15 13.97
C LEU A 88 1.89 9.51 15.34
N CYS A 89 2.65 8.47 15.70
CA CYS A 89 2.51 7.82 17.00
C CYS A 89 2.82 8.77 18.16
N LEU A 90 3.82 9.64 18.04
CA LEU A 90 4.12 10.66 19.06
C LEU A 90 3.00 11.69 19.16
N THR A 91 2.53 12.20 18.02
CA THR A 91 1.46 13.21 17.96
C THR A 91 0.16 12.69 18.55
N PHE A 92 -0.26 11.47 18.20
CA PHE A 92 -1.50 10.86 18.66
C PHE A 92 -1.35 9.99 19.93
N LYS A 93 -0.16 9.98 20.55
CA LYS A 93 0.15 9.21 21.76
C LYS A 93 -0.22 7.72 21.64
N ILE A 94 0.20 7.11 20.54
CA ILE A 94 -0.02 5.70 20.23
C ILE A 94 1.22 4.91 20.63
N ASP A 95 1.00 3.85 21.41
CA ASP A 95 2.02 2.85 21.70
C ASP A 95 1.82 1.64 20.79
N LEU A 96 2.84 1.32 20.00
CA LEU A 96 2.88 0.15 19.10
C LEU A 96 3.81 -0.95 19.61
N GLY A 97 4.29 -0.84 20.85
CA GLY A 97 5.22 -1.79 21.46
C GLY A 97 6.67 -1.61 20.99
N ALA A 98 7.50 -2.62 21.27
CA ALA A 98 8.92 -2.57 20.98
C ALA A 98 9.22 -2.76 19.49
N LYS A 99 10.29 -2.11 18.99
CA LYS A 99 10.71 -2.16 17.58
C LYS A 99 10.95 -3.59 17.04
N GLY A 100 11.35 -4.52 17.90
CA GLY A 100 11.64 -5.92 17.55
C GLY A 100 10.43 -6.84 17.55
N GLU A 101 9.26 -6.32 17.92
CA GLU A 101 8.03 -7.08 18.08
C GLU A 101 7.01 -6.70 17.01
N ARG A 102 5.99 -7.55 16.83
CA ARG A 102 4.86 -7.19 15.96
C ARG A 102 4.02 -6.10 16.64
N PRO A 103 3.50 -5.12 15.87
CA PRO A 103 3.52 -5.06 14.39
C PRO A 103 4.78 -4.39 13.79
N LEU A 104 5.60 -3.68 14.58
CA LEU A 104 6.72 -2.86 14.07
C LEU A 104 7.82 -3.66 13.35
N GLN A 105 8.08 -4.90 13.75
CA GLN A 105 9.01 -5.79 13.05
C GLN A 105 8.59 -6.01 11.60
N THR A 106 7.31 -6.31 11.37
CA THR A 106 6.77 -6.56 10.02
C THR A 106 6.83 -5.31 9.16
N ILE A 107 6.54 -4.13 9.71
CA ILE A 107 6.63 -2.86 8.97
C ILE A 107 8.06 -2.56 8.55
N ASN A 108 9.03 -2.81 9.43
CA ASN A 108 10.45 -2.65 9.07
C ASN A 108 10.85 -3.59 7.93
N ASP A 109 10.43 -4.84 7.96
CA ASP A 109 10.69 -5.81 6.89
C ASP A 109 10.00 -5.40 5.58
N LEU A 110 8.76 -4.92 5.66
CA LEU A 110 7.98 -4.46 4.51
C LEU A 110 8.62 -3.25 3.82
N ILE A 111 9.04 -2.25 4.58
CA ILE A 111 9.70 -1.04 4.05
C ILE A 111 11.07 -1.39 3.44
N LYS A 112 11.82 -2.33 4.03
CA LYS A 112 13.07 -2.82 3.43
C LYS A 112 12.81 -3.45 2.07
N LEU A 113 11.84 -4.36 1.98
CA LEU A 113 11.46 -5.00 0.71
C LEU A 113 11.02 -3.94 -0.32
N ARG A 114 10.19 -2.98 0.07
CA ARG A 114 9.80 -1.84 -0.79
C ARG A 114 11.00 -1.09 -1.34
N ASN A 115 11.99 -0.79 -0.49
CA ASN A 115 13.20 -0.07 -0.89
C ASN A 115 14.09 -0.91 -1.81
N GLU A 116 14.21 -2.22 -1.58
CA GLU A 116 14.93 -3.13 -2.47
C GLU A 116 14.33 -3.11 -3.88
N LEU A 117 13.00 -3.16 -3.98
CA LEU A 117 12.29 -3.10 -5.26
C LEU A 117 12.40 -1.72 -5.92
N ALA A 118 12.19 -0.65 -5.16
CA ALA A 118 12.24 0.72 -5.68
C ALA A 118 13.63 1.12 -6.21
N HIS A 119 14.69 0.54 -5.64
CA HIS A 119 16.06 0.75 -6.09
C HIS A 119 16.60 -0.41 -6.94
N GLY A 120 15.73 -1.28 -7.46
CA GLY A 120 16.08 -2.52 -8.12
C GLY A 120 17.23 -2.38 -9.12
N ARG A 121 18.27 -3.20 -8.95
CA ARG A 121 19.43 -3.28 -9.83
C ARG A 121 19.62 -4.71 -10.30
N SER A 122 20.12 -4.89 -11.51
CA SER A 122 20.59 -6.21 -11.94
C SER A 122 21.80 -6.61 -11.11
N ILE A 123 21.73 -7.78 -10.49
CA ILE A 123 22.79 -8.34 -9.65
C ILE A 123 23.06 -9.78 -10.06
N THR A 124 24.29 -10.25 -9.85
CA THR A 124 24.64 -11.67 -9.97
C THR A 124 24.80 -12.24 -8.57
N LEU A 125 23.96 -13.21 -8.21
CA LEU A 125 24.06 -13.90 -6.93
C LEU A 125 25.16 -14.97 -7.00
N LYS A 126 26.16 -14.86 -6.12
CA LYS A 126 27.28 -15.82 -6.00
C LYS A 126 27.40 -16.29 -4.55
N PRO A 127 26.54 -17.21 -4.09
CA PRO A 127 26.68 -17.78 -2.75
C PRO A 127 28.01 -18.55 -2.62
N LYS A 128 28.47 -18.74 -1.38
CA LYS A 128 29.64 -19.58 -1.11
C LYS A 128 29.34 -21.02 -1.53
N PRO A 129 30.32 -21.75 -2.13
CA PRO A 129 30.15 -23.17 -2.40
C PRO A 129 29.76 -23.94 -1.13
N LYS A 130 28.72 -24.77 -1.22
CA LYS A 130 28.33 -25.70 -0.16
C LYS A 130 28.97 -27.06 -0.44
N LEU A 131 29.58 -27.68 0.57
CA LEU A 131 30.00 -29.09 0.48
C LEU A 131 28.77 -29.96 0.75
N LEU A 132 28.35 -30.76 -0.23
CA LEU A 132 27.20 -31.65 -0.12
C LEU A 132 27.65 -33.11 -0.08
N ALA A 133 27.04 -33.91 0.78
CA ALA A 133 27.27 -35.34 0.82
C ALA A 133 26.35 -36.04 -0.19
N TYR A 134 26.91 -36.86 -1.08
CA TYR A 134 26.13 -37.57 -2.11
C TYR A 134 25.09 -38.56 -1.52
N ASN A 135 25.28 -38.97 -0.27
CA ASN A 135 24.36 -39.86 0.45
C ASN A 135 23.34 -39.10 1.31
N ASP A 136 23.33 -37.76 1.28
CA ASP A 136 22.28 -36.97 1.90
C ASP A 136 20.95 -37.24 1.16
N PRO A 137 19.87 -37.66 1.86
CA PRO A 137 18.54 -37.86 1.25
C PRO A 137 18.03 -36.64 0.46
N ASP A 138 18.51 -35.45 0.81
CA ASP A 138 18.13 -34.18 0.19
C ASP A 138 19.11 -33.69 -0.89
N PHE A 139 20.16 -34.46 -1.24
CA PHE A 139 21.20 -34.08 -2.19
C PHE A 139 20.63 -33.52 -3.51
N GLU A 140 19.69 -34.24 -4.13
CA GLU A 140 19.03 -33.83 -5.39
C GLU A 140 18.27 -32.51 -5.28
N ARG A 141 17.68 -32.22 -4.11
CA ARG A 141 17.01 -30.95 -3.86
C ARG A 141 18.05 -29.84 -3.73
N GLN A 142 19.09 -30.08 -2.94
CA GLN A 142 20.14 -29.10 -2.62
C GLN A 142 20.92 -28.66 -3.87
N ILE A 143 21.21 -29.56 -4.82
CA ILE A 143 21.90 -29.20 -6.08
C ILE A 143 21.03 -28.36 -7.03
N ARG A 144 19.70 -28.42 -6.88
CA ARG A 144 18.73 -27.66 -7.67
C ARG A 144 18.32 -26.35 -7.00
N GLU A 145 18.81 -26.07 -5.79
CA GLU A 145 18.55 -24.81 -5.09
C GLU A 145 19.16 -23.65 -5.88
N GLU A 146 18.29 -22.83 -6.47
CA GLU A 146 18.70 -21.58 -7.10
C GLU A 146 18.98 -20.51 -6.04
N PRO A 147 20.06 -19.72 -6.20
CA PRO A 147 20.26 -18.56 -5.36
C PRO A 147 19.13 -17.55 -5.62
N VAL A 148 18.51 -17.06 -4.54
CA VAL A 148 17.46 -16.05 -4.62
C VAL A 148 17.79 -14.83 -3.78
N THR A 149 17.21 -13.71 -4.18
CA THR A 149 17.25 -12.47 -3.41
C THR A 149 16.35 -12.57 -2.18
N GLN A 150 16.54 -11.65 -1.24
CA GLN A 150 15.73 -11.61 -0.03
C GLN A 150 14.25 -11.33 -0.34
N TRP A 151 13.95 -10.43 -1.29
CA TRP A 151 12.57 -10.16 -1.68
C TRP A 151 11.93 -11.33 -2.42
N GLU A 152 12.67 -12.09 -3.25
CA GLU A 152 12.15 -13.30 -3.91
C GLU A 152 11.75 -14.35 -2.88
N GLU A 153 12.56 -14.54 -1.84
CA GLU A 153 12.25 -15.47 -0.75
C GLU A 153 10.95 -15.07 -0.02
N ARG A 154 10.74 -13.77 0.21
CA ARG A 154 9.56 -13.23 0.92
C ARG A 154 8.26 -13.42 0.15
N ILE A 155 8.30 -13.62 -1.17
CA ILE A 155 7.11 -13.80 -1.99
C ILE A 155 6.84 -15.27 -2.37
N ARG A 156 7.64 -16.22 -1.87
CA ARG A 156 7.43 -17.65 -2.17
C ARG A 156 6.15 -18.22 -1.55
N SER A 157 5.70 -17.66 -0.43
CA SER A 157 4.44 -18.02 0.22
C SER A 157 3.59 -16.79 0.51
N ALA A 158 2.29 -17.01 0.75
CA ALA A 158 1.36 -15.94 1.13
C ALA A 158 1.63 -15.38 2.54
N ASP A 159 2.42 -16.08 3.37
CA ASP A 159 2.54 -15.80 4.80
C ASP A 159 3.00 -14.38 5.09
N PHE A 160 3.98 -13.90 4.32
CA PHE A 160 4.48 -12.54 4.49
C PHE A 160 3.47 -11.50 4.00
N ALA A 161 2.77 -11.75 2.90
CA ALA A 161 1.73 -10.86 2.38
C ALA A 161 0.54 -10.75 3.36
N ILE A 162 0.08 -11.87 3.92
CA ILE A 162 -0.99 -11.91 4.93
C ILE A 162 -0.53 -11.16 6.18
N ARG A 163 0.63 -11.52 6.74
CA ARG A 163 1.19 -10.86 7.93
C ARG A 163 1.35 -9.36 7.75
N ALA A 164 1.87 -8.93 6.60
CA ALA A 164 2.06 -7.51 6.29
C ALA A 164 0.74 -6.77 6.30
N ARG A 165 -0.33 -7.34 5.73
CA ARG A 165 -1.66 -6.75 5.79
C ARG A 165 -2.20 -6.70 7.23
N ASP A 166 -2.16 -7.81 7.97
CA ASP A 166 -2.71 -7.85 9.32
C ASP A 166 -2.04 -6.81 10.24
N ASP A 167 -0.70 -6.73 10.19
CA ASP A 167 0.07 -5.82 11.03
C ASP A 167 -0.10 -4.36 10.58
N LEU A 168 -0.22 -4.10 9.27
CA LEU A 168 -0.56 -2.78 8.76
C LEU A 168 -1.95 -2.36 9.21
N GLU A 169 -2.95 -3.22 9.05
CA GLU A 169 -4.32 -2.92 9.44
C GLU A 169 -4.42 -2.61 10.93
N ALA A 170 -3.73 -3.38 11.78
CA ALA A 170 -3.66 -3.13 13.22
C ALA A 170 -3.12 -1.71 13.51
N ILE A 171 -2.05 -1.29 12.84
CA ILE A 171 -1.49 0.07 12.99
C ILE A 171 -2.44 1.13 12.47
N LEU A 172 -3.00 0.93 11.26
CA LEU A 172 -3.94 1.87 10.64
C LEU A 172 -5.14 2.10 11.56
N ARG A 173 -5.71 1.02 12.13
CA ARG A 173 -6.81 1.08 13.10
C ARG A 173 -6.40 1.76 14.39
N ALA A 174 -5.20 1.49 14.91
CA ALA A 174 -4.69 2.14 16.12
C ALA A 174 -4.55 3.66 15.93
N ILE A 175 -4.10 4.10 14.75
CA ILE A 175 -4.04 5.53 14.39
C ILE A 175 -5.45 6.10 14.25
N HIS A 176 -6.29 5.44 13.45
CA HIS A 176 -7.64 5.91 13.15
C HIS A 176 -8.50 6.08 14.40
N ALA A 177 -8.37 5.17 15.37
CA ALA A 177 -9.08 5.23 16.65
C ALA A 177 -8.68 6.42 17.55
N LYS A 178 -7.61 7.15 17.21
CA LYS A 178 -7.17 8.36 17.92
C LYS A 178 -7.54 9.66 17.20
N LEU A 179 -8.13 9.57 16.01
CA LEU A 179 -8.54 10.75 15.26
C LEU A 179 -9.80 11.38 15.89
N PRO A 180 -10.03 12.69 15.72
CA PRO A 180 -11.21 13.39 16.22
C PRO A 180 -12.55 12.77 15.74
N GLU A 181 -13.63 13.01 16.49
CA GLU A 181 -14.98 12.54 16.13
C GLU A 181 -15.49 13.13 14.81
N GLY A 182 -16.25 12.33 14.07
CA GLY A 182 -16.77 12.70 12.74
C GLY A 182 -15.94 12.16 11.57
N GLU A 183 -14.83 11.50 11.86
CA GLU A 183 -13.99 10.89 10.84
C GLU A 183 -14.69 9.72 10.14
N MET A 184 -14.51 9.66 8.83
CA MET A 184 -15.04 8.59 8.00
C MET A 184 -14.46 7.22 8.34
N PRO A 185 -15.18 6.12 8.04
CA PRO A 185 -14.63 4.79 8.22
C PRO A 185 -13.26 4.64 7.54
N LEU A 186 -12.29 4.05 8.26
CA LEU A 186 -10.91 3.85 7.80
C LEU A 186 -10.76 3.43 6.34
N PHE A 187 -11.59 2.54 5.79
CA PHE A 187 -11.45 2.10 4.39
C PHE A 187 -12.53 2.67 3.47
N HIS A 188 -12.79 3.97 3.57
CA HIS A 188 -13.74 4.68 2.71
C HIS A 188 -13.07 5.24 1.44
N PHE A 189 -13.70 5.07 0.26
CA PHE A 189 -13.13 5.42 -1.05
C PHE A 189 -13.22 6.91 -1.46
N GLY A 190 -13.96 7.72 -0.70
CA GLY A 190 -14.22 9.15 -0.93
C GLY A 190 -15.67 9.40 -1.39
N PHE A 191 -16.09 10.67 -1.38
CA PHE A 191 -17.44 11.08 -1.80
C PHE A 191 -17.46 11.82 -3.14
N HIS A 192 -18.61 11.74 -3.80
CA HIS A 192 -18.94 12.55 -4.98
C HIS A 192 -19.85 13.71 -4.56
N THR A 193 -19.49 14.95 -4.92
CA THR A 193 -20.39 16.10 -4.83
C THR A 193 -20.93 16.40 -6.23
N SER A 194 -22.26 16.34 -6.39
CA SER A 194 -22.92 16.46 -7.69
C SER A 194 -22.82 17.87 -8.28
N GLY A 195 -22.71 17.94 -9.60
CA GLY A 195 -22.39 19.15 -10.34
C GLY A 195 -23.41 20.28 -10.34
N SER A 196 -22.90 21.50 -10.24
CA SER A 196 -23.64 22.74 -10.45
C SER A 196 -23.89 22.95 -11.94
N ARG A 197 -25.12 23.31 -12.30
CA ARG A 197 -25.48 23.69 -13.68
C ARG A 197 -25.60 25.20 -13.76
N HIS A 198 -24.68 25.84 -14.49
CA HIS A 198 -24.81 27.27 -14.81
C HIS A 198 -25.09 27.44 -16.31
N VAL A 199 -26.23 28.04 -16.61
CA VAL A 199 -26.66 28.36 -17.98
C VAL A 199 -26.03 29.70 -18.34
N GLY A 200 -25.09 29.70 -19.28
CA GLY A 200 -24.56 30.92 -19.89
C GLY A 200 -25.25 31.15 -21.24
N LYS A 201 -25.67 32.39 -21.51
CA LYS A 201 -25.95 32.79 -22.90
C LYS A 201 -24.61 32.94 -23.59
N GLY A 202 -24.40 32.20 -24.68
CA GLY A 202 -23.21 32.37 -25.52
C GLY A 202 -23.23 33.75 -26.17
N ASP A 203 -22.08 34.42 -26.18
CA ASP A 203 -21.85 35.66 -26.92
C ASP A 203 -21.90 35.44 -28.44
#